data_AF-A0A9J7AF91-F1
#
_entry.id   AF-A0A9J7AF91-F1
#
_cell.length_a   1.000
_cell.length_b   1.000
_cell.length_c   1.000
_cell.angle_alpha   90.00
_cell.angle_beta   90.00
_cell.angle_gamma   90.00
#
_symmetry.space_group_name_H-M   'P 1'
#
loop_
_entity.id
_entity.type
_entity.pdbx_description
1 polymer ?
#
loop_
_entity_poly.entity_id
_entity_poly.type
_entity_poly.pdbx_seq_one_letter_code
_entity_poly.pdbx_strand_id
1 'polypeptide(L)'
;MNTPIFVTAASIAAELHQAMLEAKGLALTAKNARALAVRAGSKTVGFKAITHFIDELASDIIRQSQYINGVSEKLSQEAVNLWRSTLAAEKFEWISQQHDTNKASLTLAMEQCFQQREQLSGSLQRGLRELEEQLEEGDKHIRTANLIATSSKVEASSAEEFRGQLEVIANNITDTADKIRTHLSKARSLLSQR
;
A
#
# COMPACT_ATOMS: atom_id res chain seq x y z
N MET A 1 18.26 17.54 -7.97
CA MET A 1 18.27 17.63 -6.49
C MET A 1 17.71 16.31 -5.98
N ASN A 2 18.46 15.57 -5.16
CA ASN A 2 17.99 14.28 -4.66
C ASN A 2 16.88 14.54 -3.62
N THR A 3 15.67 14.04 -3.87
CA THR A 3 14.55 14.22 -2.95
C THR A 3 14.88 13.52 -1.63
N PRO A 4 14.74 14.18 -0.47
CA PRO A 4 15.07 13.57 0.80
C PRO A 4 14.27 12.28 1.02
N ILE A 5 14.91 11.24 1.57
CA ILE A 5 14.30 9.92 1.76
C ILE A 5 12.95 9.97 2.50
N PHE A 6 12.78 10.96 3.38
CA PHE A 6 11.56 11.19 4.14
C PHE A 6 10.39 11.71 3.27
N VAL A 7 10.68 12.60 2.31
CA VAL A 7 9.66 13.11 1.36
C VAL A 7 9.22 11.98 0.44
N THR A 8 10.16 11.16 -0.02
CA THR A 8 9.86 9.97 -0.82
C THR A 8 9.01 8.99 -0.02
N ALA A 9 9.36 8.71 1.25
CA ALA A 9 8.57 7.83 2.11
C ALA A 9 7.14 8.33 2.34
N ALA A 10 6.96 9.64 2.60
CA ALA A 10 5.64 10.25 2.77
C ALA A 10 4.81 10.24 1.46
N SER A 11 5.45 10.42 0.31
CA SER A 11 4.78 10.37 -1.00
C SER A 11 4.31 8.95 -1.34
N ILE A 12 5.16 7.95 -1.07
CA ILE A 12 4.79 6.54 -1.20
C ILE A 12 3.61 6.24 -0.28
N ALA A 13 3.68 6.66 0.98
CA ALA A 13 2.61 6.47 1.95
C ALA A 13 1.26 7.03 1.46
N ALA A 14 1.26 8.22 0.89
CA ALA A 14 0.07 8.85 0.34
C ALA A 14 -0.53 8.05 -0.84
N GLU A 15 0.29 7.57 -1.78
CA GLU A 15 -0.18 6.76 -2.91
C GLU A 15 -0.79 5.42 -2.46
N LEU A 16 -0.18 4.78 -1.46
CA LEU A 16 -0.70 3.53 -0.90
C LEU A 16 -2.01 3.72 -0.15
N HIS A 17 -2.17 4.86 0.52
CA HIS A 17 -3.45 5.23 1.11
C HIS A 17 -4.55 5.39 0.05
N GLN A 18 -4.24 5.97 -1.12
CA GLN A 18 -5.20 6.05 -2.22
C GLN A 18 -5.54 4.66 -2.79
N ALA A 19 -4.54 3.80 -3.00
CA ALA A 19 -4.75 2.40 -3.39
C ALA A 19 -5.71 1.66 -2.42
N MET A 20 -5.58 1.91 -1.11
CA MET A 20 -6.48 1.36 -0.09
C MET A 20 -7.92 1.84 -0.24
N LEU A 21 -8.15 3.12 -0.58
CA LEU A 21 -9.50 3.64 -0.76
C LEU A 21 -10.21 2.94 -1.94
N GLU A 22 -9.48 2.71 -3.03
CA GLU A 22 -9.97 1.96 -4.19
C GLU A 22 -10.23 0.48 -3.83
N ALA A 23 -9.31 -0.16 -3.10
CA ALA A 23 -9.45 -1.52 -2.59
C ALA A 23 -10.72 -1.73 -1.75
N LYS A 24 -11.11 -0.76 -0.93
CA LYS A 24 -12.39 -0.80 -0.20
C LYS A 24 -13.59 -0.77 -1.14
N GLY A 25 -13.52 -0.03 -2.24
CA GLY A 25 -14.54 -0.01 -3.30
C GLY A 25 -14.67 -1.37 -4.00
N LEU A 26 -13.55 -2.04 -4.28
CA LEU A 26 -13.54 -3.39 -4.85
C LEU A 26 -14.21 -4.39 -3.90
N ALA A 27 -13.91 -4.31 -2.60
CA ALA A 27 -14.53 -5.19 -1.60
C ALA A 27 -16.04 -4.95 -1.42
N LEU A 28 -16.50 -3.71 -1.56
CA LEU A 28 -17.94 -3.39 -1.56
C LEU A 28 -18.63 -3.99 -2.80
N THR A 29 -18.01 -3.84 -3.97
CA THR A 29 -18.48 -4.43 -5.23
C THR A 29 -18.57 -5.95 -5.12
N ALA A 30 -17.55 -6.57 -4.53
CA ALA A 30 -17.51 -8.00 -4.25
C ALA A 30 -18.66 -8.47 -3.35
N LYS A 31 -18.94 -7.75 -2.26
CA LYS A 31 -20.09 -8.05 -1.38
C LYS A 31 -21.44 -7.91 -2.09
N ASN A 32 -21.59 -6.88 -2.92
CA ASN A 32 -22.82 -6.68 -3.70
C ASN A 32 -23.00 -7.79 -4.75
N ALA A 33 -21.92 -8.21 -5.41
CA ALA A 33 -21.89 -9.34 -6.33
C ALA A 33 -22.32 -10.65 -5.65
N ARG A 34 -21.82 -10.90 -4.44
CA ARG A 34 -22.22 -12.05 -3.62
C ARG A 34 -23.70 -12.02 -3.25
N ALA A 35 -24.21 -10.89 -2.74
CA ALA A 35 -25.62 -10.77 -2.36
C ALA A 35 -26.56 -11.04 -3.55
N LEU A 36 -26.14 -10.58 -4.74
CA LEU A 36 -26.85 -10.85 -5.97
C LEU A 36 -26.81 -12.34 -6.35
N ALA A 37 -25.67 -13.00 -6.20
CA ALA A 37 -25.54 -14.41 -6.50
C ALA A 37 -26.33 -15.33 -5.57
N VAL A 38 -26.37 -14.99 -4.28
CA VAL A 38 -27.26 -15.70 -3.35
C VAL A 38 -28.73 -15.52 -3.77
N ARG A 39 -29.12 -14.32 -4.23
CA ARG A 39 -30.47 -14.05 -4.75
C ARG A 39 -30.78 -14.79 -6.06
N ALA A 40 -29.80 -14.98 -6.93
CA ALA A 40 -29.94 -15.72 -8.19
C ALA A 40 -30.12 -17.23 -7.98
N GLY A 41 -29.77 -17.74 -6.80
CA GLY A 41 -29.90 -19.14 -6.42
C GLY A 41 -28.89 -20.06 -7.13
N SER A 42 -29.09 -21.38 -7.01
CA SER A 42 -28.20 -22.42 -7.55
C SER A 42 -28.32 -22.66 -9.06
N LYS A 43 -28.86 -21.72 -9.84
CA LYS A 43 -29.14 -21.93 -11.27
C LYS A 43 -27.90 -22.08 -12.15
N THR A 44 -26.70 -21.71 -11.67
CA THR A 44 -25.43 -21.96 -12.37
C THR A 44 -24.31 -22.32 -11.38
N VAL A 45 -23.62 -23.43 -11.60
CA VAL A 45 -22.49 -23.90 -10.78
C VAL A 45 -21.32 -22.90 -10.83
N GLY A 46 -21.12 -22.24 -11.99
CA GLY A 46 -20.09 -21.20 -12.16
C GLY A 46 -20.31 -19.98 -11.26
N PHE A 47 -21.57 -19.63 -10.96
CA PHE A 47 -21.89 -18.50 -10.07
C PHE A 47 -21.34 -18.66 -8.66
N LYS A 48 -21.53 -19.85 -8.10
CA LYS A 48 -21.11 -20.14 -6.73
C LYS A 48 -19.58 -20.10 -6.62
N ALA A 49 -18.86 -20.64 -7.60
CA ALA A 49 -17.41 -20.60 -7.63
C ALA A 49 -16.89 -19.15 -7.74
N ILE A 50 -17.40 -18.37 -8.70
CA ILE A 50 -17.02 -16.96 -8.89
C ILE A 50 -17.23 -16.15 -7.62
N THR A 51 -18.37 -16.32 -6.95
CA THR A 51 -18.70 -15.52 -5.76
C THR A 51 -17.85 -15.84 -4.54
N HIS A 52 -17.43 -17.10 -4.39
CA HIS A 52 -16.49 -17.49 -3.36
C HIS A 52 -15.12 -16.86 -3.60
N PHE A 53 -14.63 -16.93 -4.85
CA PHE A 53 -13.37 -16.30 -5.25
C PHE A 53 -13.39 -14.78 -5.06
N ILE A 54 -14.51 -14.13 -5.39
CA ILE A 54 -14.70 -12.70 -5.18
C ILE A 54 -14.64 -12.33 -3.69
N ASP A 55 -15.21 -13.15 -2.80
CA ASP A 55 -15.21 -12.93 -1.34
C ASP A 55 -13.80 -13.11 -0.73
N GLU A 56 -13.06 -14.13 -1.18
CA GLU A 56 -11.67 -14.38 -0.77
C GLU A 56 -10.75 -13.24 -1.24
N LEU A 57 -10.82 -12.89 -2.52
CA LEU A 57 -10.04 -11.80 -3.10
C LEU A 57 -10.30 -10.47 -2.37
N ALA A 58 -11.56 -10.14 -2.10
CA ALA A 58 -11.91 -8.93 -1.38
C ALA A 58 -11.34 -8.90 0.04
N SER A 59 -11.40 -10.04 0.73
CA SER A 59 -10.86 -10.19 2.09
C SER A 59 -9.35 -10.05 2.11
N ASP A 60 -8.65 -10.64 1.14
CA ASP A 60 -7.21 -10.54 0.98
C ASP A 60 -6.76 -9.12 0.68
N ILE A 61 -7.42 -8.46 -0.28
CA ILE A 61 -7.14 -7.07 -0.64
C ILE A 61 -7.37 -6.13 0.55
N ILE A 62 -8.45 -6.32 1.33
CA ILE A 62 -8.68 -5.52 2.56
C ILE A 62 -7.55 -5.73 3.56
N ARG A 63 -7.23 -6.99 3.87
CA ARG A 63 -6.22 -7.35 4.88
C ARG A 63 -4.87 -6.76 4.50
N GLN A 64 -4.47 -6.91 3.26
CA GLN A 64 -3.22 -6.38 2.77
C GLN A 64 -3.21 -4.85 2.74
N SER A 65 -4.31 -4.22 2.34
CA SER A 65 -4.42 -2.76 2.34
C SER A 65 -4.29 -2.18 3.77
N GLN A 66 -4.90 -2.84 4.76
CA GLN A 66 -4.76 -2.45 6.17
C GLN A 66 -3.31 -2.61 6.66
N TYR A 67 -2.66 -3.70 6.28
CA TYR A 67 -1.26 -3.94 6.61
C TYR A 67 -0.34 -2.86 6.02
N ILE A 68 -0.46 -2.62 4.71
CA ILE A 68 0.28 -1.59 3.99
C ILE A 68 0.07 -0.22 4.63
N ASN A 69 -1.18 0.14 4.99
CA ASN A 69 -1.46 1.42 5.64
C ASN A 69 -0.77 1.53 7.00
N GLY A 70 -0.76 0.46 7.81
CA GLY A 70 -0.05 0.45 9.09
C GLY A 70 1.46 0.60 8.95
N VAL A 71 2.08 -0.06 7.96
CA VAL A 71 3.51 0.10 7.65
C VAL A 71 3.81 1.52 7.15
N SER A 72 2.96 2.02 6.25
CA SER A 72 3.04 3.36 5.66
C SER A 72 2.94 4.50 6.69
N GLU A 73 2.05 4.37 7.67
CA GLU A 73 1.90 5.33 8.77
C GLU A 73 3.16 5.35 9.65
N LYS A 74 3.65 4.17 10.05
CA LYS A 74 4.90 4.05 10.82
C LYS A 74 6.08 4.67 10.09
N LEU A 75 6.22 4.37 8.79
CA LEU A 75 7.28 4.93 7.95
C LEU A 75 7.21 6.45 7.87
N SER A 76 6.01 7.02 7.77
CA SER A 76 5.84 8.48 7.75
C SER A 76 6.31 9.12 9.06
N GLN A 77 5.99 8.49 10.20
CA GLN A 77 6.45 8.96 11.51
C GLN A 77 7.97 8.81 11.69
N GLU A 78 8.54 7.68 11.30
CA GLU A 78 9.98 7.43 11.33
C GLU A 78 10.74 8.39 10.41
N ALA A 79 10.19 8.69 9.24
CA ALA A 79 10.75 9.63 8.28
C ALA A 79 10.84 11.06 8.85
N VAL A 80 9.78 11.53 9.52
CA VAL A 80 9.78 12.84 10.21
C VAL A 80 10.79 12.84 11.37
N ASN A 81 10.85 11.77 12.15
CA ASN A 81 11.80 11.65 13.25
C ASN A 81 13.25 11.64 12.74
N LEU A 82 13.54 10.92 11.67
CA LEU A 82 14.86 10.90 11.03
C LEU A 82 15.26 12.28 10.52
N TRP A 83 14.32 13.02 9.93
CA TRP A 83 14.56 14.40 9.50
C TRP A 83 14.93 15.30 10.68
N ARG A 84 14.16 15.23 11.78
CA ARG A 84 14.45 16.00 13.01
C ARG A 84 15.80 15.64 13.61
N SER A 85 16.13 14.34 13.70
CA SER A 85 17.43 13.88 14.20
C SER A 85 18.59 14.26 13.29
N THR A 86 18.38 14.27 11.96
CA THR A 86 19.39 14.74 11.00
C THR A 86 19.65 16.23 11.16
N LEU A 87 18.61 17.05 11.28
CA LEU A 87 18.76 18.49 11.50
C LEU A 87 19.49 18.78 12.83
N ALA A 88 19.15 18.05 13.90
CA ALA A 88 19.84 18.18 15.18
C ALA A 88 21.32 17.75 15.08
N ALA A 89 21.60 16.63 14.40
CA ALA A 89 22.95 16.15 14.14
C ALA A 89 23.80 17.18 13.38
N GLU A 90 23.24 17.83 12.35
CA GLU A 90 23.93 18.90 11.60
C GLU A 90 24.28 20.10 12.51
N LYS A 91 23.39 20.49 13.43
CA LYS A 91 23.67 21.56 14.40
C LYS A 91 24.74 21.15 15.41
N PHE A 92 24.69 19.92 15.90
CA PHE A 92 25.74 19.39 16.77
C PHE A 92 27.08 19.34 16.07
N GLU A 93 27.13 18.90 14.81
CA GLU A 93 28.36 18.89 14.03
C GLU A 93 28.91 20.29 13.80
N TRP A 94 28.06 21.28 13.53
CA TRP A 94 28.46 22.68 13.45
C TRP A 94 29.05 23.22 14.77
N ILE A 95 28.42 22.93 15.92
CA ILE A 95 28.95 23.27 17.25
C ILE A 95 30.28 22.57 17.51
N SER A 96 30.42 21.33 17.04
CA SER A 96 31.64 20.54 17.20
C SER A 96 32.86 21.19 16.53
N GLN A 97 32.64 21.97 15.49
CA GLN A 97 33.68 22.68 14.77
C GLN A 97 34.03 24.03 15.43
N GLN A 98 33.27 24.47 16.43
CA GLN A 98 33.55 25.70 17.16
C GLN A 98 34.56 25.47 18.30
N HIS A 99 35.42 26.44 18.54
CA HIS A 99 36.35 26.46 19.67
C HIS A 99 35.69 27.03 20.93
N ASP A 100 34.83 26.24 21.58
CA ASP A 100 34.16 26.59 22.84
C ASP A 100 34.55 25.64 23.97
N THR A 101 34.84 26.19 25.15
CA THR A 101 35.22 25.47 26.36
C THR A 101 34.10 24.60 26.92
N ASN A 102 32.83 24.95 26.65
CA ASN A 102 31.66 24.23 27.16
C ASN A 102 31.23 23.04 26.28
N LYS A 103 31.88 22.82 25.13
CA LYS A 103 31.55 21.75 24.17
C LYS A 103 31.53 20.36 24.80
N ALA A 104 32.43 20.09 25.75
CA ALA A 104 32.52 18.80 26.43
C ALA A 104 31.24 18.41 27.18
N SER A 105 30.44 19.41 27.62
CA SER A 105 29.15 19.16 28.28
C SER A 105 28.07 18.61 27.34
N LEU A 106 28.23 18.80 26.02
CA LEU A 106 27.26 18.39 25.01
C LEU A 106 27.60 17.04 24.36
N THR A 107 28.82 16.52 24.55
CA THR A 107 29.32 15.30 23.88
C THR A 107 28.35 14.12 24.01
N LEU A 108 27.81 13.88 25.20
CA LEU A 108 26.85 12.79 25.43
C LEU A 108 25.56 12.96 24.62
N ALA A 109 25.01 14.18 24.57
CA ALA A 109 23.80 14.48 23.80
C ALA A 109 24.06 14.37 22.28
N MET A 110 25.26 14.75 21.83
CA MET A 110 25.69 14.60 20.44
C MET A 110 25.77 13.12 20.03
N GLU A 111 26.42 12.29 20.84
CA GLU A 111 26.53 10.85 20.61
C GLU A 111 25.16 10.18 20.55
N GLN A 112 24.27 10.50 21.49
CA GLN A 112 22.90 10.01 21.50
C GLN A 112 22.13 10.42 20.24
N CYS A 113 22.28 11.68 19.80
CA CYS A 113 21.63 12.17 18.59
C CYS A 113 22.11 11.42 17.33
N PHE A 114 23.42 11.19 17.20
CA PHE A 114 23.99 10.44 16.08
C PHE A 114 23.53 8.98 16.09
N GLN A 115 23.54 8.31 17.24
CA GLN A 115 23.04 6.95 17.39
C GLN A 115 21.55 6.86 17.02
N GLN A 116 20.74 7.79 17.50
CA GLN A 116 19.31 7.83 17.18
C GLN A 116 19.06 8.03 15.68
N ARG A 117 19.84 8.89 15.02
CA ARG A 117 19.76 9.10 13.57
C ARG A 117 20.06 7.81 12.80
N GLU A 118 21.12 7.08 13.16
CA GLU A 118 21.48 5.82 12.53
C GLU A 118 20.39 4.74 12.74
N GLN A 119 19.85 4.64 13.96
CA GLN A 119 18.76 3.71 14.26
C GLN A 119 17.50 4.01 13.44
N LEU A 120 17.10 5.28 13.37
CA LEU A 120 15.95 5.72 12.57
C LEU A 120 16.16 5.49 11.08
N SER A 121 17.37 5.73 10.57
CA SER A 121 17.74 5.46 9.18
C SER A 121 17.61 3.98 8.84
N GLY A 122 18.15 3.11 9.70
CA GLY A 122 18.05 1.65 9.54
C GLY A 122 16.63 1.11 9.68
N SER A 123 15.81 1.67 10.59
CA SER A 123 14.39 1.31 10.71
C SER A 123 13.62 1.67 9.44
N LEU A 124 13.81 2.91 8.98
CA LEU A 124 13.15 3.42 7.78
C LEU A 124 13.50 2.55 6.56
N GLN A 125 14.79 2.24 6.34
CA GLN A 125 15.21 1.38 5.23
C GLN A 125 14.57 -0.01 5.27
N ARG A 126 14.45 -0.62 6.46
CA ARG A 126 13.79 -1.94 6.61
C ARG A 126 12.31 -1.86 6.30
N GLY A 127 11.60 -0.88 6.88
CA GLY A 127 10.18 -0.72 6.61
C GLY A 127 9.89 -0.41 5.14
N LEU A 128 10.81 0.25 4.44
CA LEU A 128 10.68 0.51 3.01
C LEU A 128 10.83 -0.75 2.15
N ARG A 129 11.71 -1.68 2.54
CA ARG A 129 11.81 -3.00 1.88
C ARG A 129 10.56 -3.84 2.14
N GLU A 130 10.09 -3.85 3.38
CA GLU A 130 8.83 -4.51 3.74
C GLU A 130 7.67 -3.97 2.92
N LEU A 131 7.60 -2.65 2.73
CA LEU A 131 6.58 -2.01 1.90
C LEU A 131 6.67 -2.45 0.42
N GLU A 132 7.89 -2.60 -0.10
CA GLU A 132 8.13 -3.09 -1.46
C GLU A 132 7.66 -4.55 -1.64
N GLU A 133 7.93 -5.41 -0.66
CA GLU A 133 7.43 -6.80 -0.65
C GLU A 133 5.89 -6.84 -0.62
N GLN A 134 5.26 -5.99 0.20
CA GLN A 134 3.80 -5.91 0.27
C GLN A 134 3.18 -5.36 -1.01
N LEU A 135 3.87 -4.44 -1.69
CA LEU A 135 3.47 -3.94 -3.00
C LEU A 135 3.48 -5.04 -4.07
N GLU A 136 4.54 -5.85 -4.08
CA GLU A 136 4.66 -6.98 -5.02
C GLU A 136 3.57 -8.02 -4.79
N GLU A 137 3.25 -8.31 -3.52
CA GLU A 137 2.15 -9.19 -3.18
C GLU A 137 0.80 -8.60 -3.60
N GLY A 138 0.60 -7.29 -3.44
CA GLY A 138 -0.60 -6.58 -3.93
C GLY A 138 -0.80 -6.73 -5.43
N ASP A 139 0.27 -6.64 -6.23
CA ASP A 139 0.21 -6.88 -7.67
C ASP A 139 -0.24 -8.32 -8.02
N LYS A 140 0.09 -9.31 -7.19
CA LYS A 140 -0.39 -10.70 -7.40
C LYS A 140 -1.91 -10.77 -7.20
N HIS A 141 -2.44 -10.18 -6.13
CA HIS A 141 -3.88 -10.13 -5.91
C HIS A 141 -4.63 -9.41 -7.04
N ILE A 142 -4.07 -8.30 -7.57
CA ILE A 142 -4.65 -7.58 -8.71
C ILE A 142 -4.66 -8.43 -9.99
N ARG A 143 -3.63 -9.23 -10.24
CA ARG A 143 -3.63 -10.19 -11.37
C ARG A 143 -4.72 -11.25 -11.21
N THR A 144 -4.88 -11.79 -10.00
CA THR A 144 -5.96 -12.73 -9.68
C THR A 144 -7.34 -12.09 -9.87
N ALA A 145 -7.51 -10.83 -9.48
CA ALA A 145 -8.75 -10.06 -9.69
C ALA A 145 -9.14 -9.97 -11.17
N ASN A 146 -8.18 -9.69 -12.05
CA ASN A 146 -8.41 -9.61 -13.49
C ASN A 146 -8.77 -10.97 -14.12
N LEU A 147 -8.15 -12.06 -13.66
CA LEU A 147 -8.53 -13.41 -14.08
C LEU A 147 -9.98 -13.73 -13.70
N ILE A 148 -10.38 -13.37 -12.48
CA ILE A 148 -11.75 -13.55 -11.99
C ILE A 148 -12.74 -12.70 -12.78
N ALA A 149 -12.41 -11.44 -13.08
CA ALA A 149 -13.25 -10.58 -13.91
C ALA A 149 -13.45 -11.18 -15.31
N THR A 150 -12.38 -11.71 -15.92
CA THR A 150 -12.45 -12.37 -17.23
C THR A 150 -13.31 -13.63 -17.18
N SER A 151 -13.13 -14.48 -16.17
CA SER A 151 -13.96 -15.67 -15.96
C SER A 151 -15.43 -15.32 -15.71
N SER A 152 -15.69 -14.25 -14.96
CA SER A 152 -17.05 -13.73 -14.72
C SER A 152 -17.72 -13.29 -16.02
N LYS A 153 -16.96 -12.69 -16.94
CA LYS A 153 -17.46 -12.28 -18.27
C LYS A 153 -17.78 -13.47 -19.18
N VAL A 154 -17.01 -14.55 -19.10
CA VAL A 154 -17.28 -15.82 -19.82
C VAL A 154 -18.51 -16.53 -19.25
N GLU A 155 -18.69 -16.52 -17.94
CA GLU A 155 -19.89 -17.09 -17.33
C GLU A 155 -21.13 -16.23 -17.63
N ALA A 156 -20.98 -14.90 -17.67
CA ALA A 156 -22.04 -13.95 -18.02
C ALA A 156 -22.59 -14.17 -19.43
N SER A 157 -21.74 -14.49 -20.40
CA SER A 157 -22.20 -14.79 -21.76
C SER A 157 -23.07 -16.06 -21.82
N SER A 158 -22.93 -16.94 -20.83
CA SER A 158 -23.69 -18.18 -20.69
C SER A 158 -24.92 -18.06 -19.78
N ALA A 159 -25.04 -16.96 -19.02
CA ALA A 159 -26.10 -16.73 -18.05
C ALA A 159 -27.11 -15.68 -18.55
N GLU A 160 -28.11 -16.09 -19.33
CA GLU A 160 -29.10 -15.18 -19.97
C GLU A 160 -29.71 -14.16 -18.99
N GLU A 161 -30.31 -14.62 -17.89
CA GLU A 161 -31.07 -13.78 -16.94
C GLU A 161 -30.17 -12.84 -16.10
N PHE A 162 -28.89 -13.18 -15.91
CA PHE A 162 -27.97 -12.48 -15.01
C PHE A 162 -26.79 -11.80 -15.70
N ARG A 163 -26.70 -11.92 -17.03
CA ARG A 163 -25.60 -11.41 -17.87
C ARG A 163 -25.25 -9.96 -17.58
N GLY A 164 -26.23 -9.07 -17.62
CA GLY A 164 -25.99 -7.64 -17.46
C GLY A 164 -25.41 -7.28 -16.08
N GLN A 165 -25.84 -7.98 -15.04
CA GLN A 165 -25.35 -7.72 -13.68
C GLN A 165 -23.92 -8.24 -13.50
N LEU A 166 -23.59 -9.38 -14.10
CA LEU A 166 -22.24 -9.92 -14.09
C LEU A 166 -21.24 -9.10 -14.90
N GLU A 167 -21.66 -8.60 -16.06
CA GLU A 167 -20.84 -7.71 -16.87
C GLU A 167 -20.51 -6.44 -16.08
N VAL A 168 -21.48 -5.87 -15.35
CA VAL A 168 -21.25 -4.71 -14.46
C VAL A 168 -20.27 -5.05 -13.33
N ILE A 169 -20.42 -6.22 -12.68
CA ILE A 169 -19.50 -6.66 -11.62
C ILE A 169 -18.08 -6.85 -12.17
N ALA A 170 -17.93 -7.55 -13.29
CA ALA A 170 -16.66 -7.80 -13.93
C ALA A 170 -15.95 -6.48 -14.31
N ASN A 171 -16.68 -5.55 -14.93
CA ASN A 171 -16.16 -4.24 -15.30
C ASN A 171 -15.72 -3.45 -14.05
N ASN A 172 -16.53 -3.42 -12.98
CA ASN A 172 -16.17 -2.72 -11.75
C ASN A 172 -14.93 -3.34 -11.07
N ILE A 173 -14.78 -4.67 -11.09
CA ILE A 173 -13.58 -5.34 -10.58
C ILE A 173 -12.36 -4.92 -11.39
N THR A 174 -12.43 -4.97 -12.73
CA THR A 174 -11.34 -4.55 -13.62
C THR A 174 -10.97 -3.08 -13.42
N ASP A 175 -11.95 -2.18 -13.46
CA ASP A 175 -11.72 -0.73 -13.33
C ASP A 175 -11.06 -0.39 -12.00
N THR A 176 -11.55 -0.98 -10.90
CA THR A 176 -10.98 -0.73 -9.57
C THR A 176 -9.59 -1.36 -9.44
N ALA A 177 -9.39 -2.56 -10.00
CA ALA A 177 -8.09 -3.22 -10.01
C ALA A 177 -7.04 -2.44 -10.82
N ASP A 178 -7.44 -1.80 -11.93
CA ASP A 178 -6.60 -0.91 -12.74
C ASP A 178 -6.17 0.34 -11.96
N LYS A 179 -7.10 0.96 -11.22
CA LYS A 179 -6.78 2.11 -10.36
C LYS A 179 -5.81 1.75 -9.24
N ILE A 180 -6.05 0.63 -8.55
CA ILE A 180 -5.13 0.13 -7.52
C ILE A 180 -3.73 -0.05 -8.13
N ARG A 181 -3.63 -0.74 -9.27
CA ARG A 181 -2.35 -0.95 -9.97
C ARG A 181 -1.64 0.36 -10.30
N THR A 182 -2.39 1.38 -10.69
CA THR A 182 -1.84 2.71 -11.02
C THR A 182 -1.17 3.34 -9.80
N HIS A 183 -1.83 3.30 -8.64
CA HIS A 183 -1.25 3.78 -7.38
C HIS A 183 -0.06 2.95 -6.92
N LEU A 184 -0.13 1.61 -7.00
CA LEU A 184 1.00 0.73 -6.65
C LEU A 184 2.21 0.98 -7.56
N SER A 185 1.97 1.18 -8.87
CA SER A 185 3.04 1.48 -9.84
C SER A 185 3.70 2.83 -9.57
N LYS A 186 2.91 3.84 -9.17
CA LYS A 186 3.43 5.16 -8.81
C LYS A 186 4.24 5.11 -7.52
N ALA A 187 3.75 4.41 -6.49
CA ALA A 187 4.48 4.14 -5.26
C ALA A 187 5.82 3.44 -5.54
N ARG A 188 5.83 2.44 -6.42
CA ARG A 188 7.04 1.71 -6.83
C ARG A 188 8.02 2.58 -7.63
N SER A 189 7.53 3.44 -8.50
CA SER A 189 8.38 4.41 -9.22
C SER A 189 9.09 5.35 -8.24
N LEU A 190 8.38 5.85 -7.23
CA LEU A 190 8.97 6.67 -6.16
C LEU A 190 10.03 5.91 -5.35
N LEU A 191 9.83 4.61 -5.11
CA LEU A 191 10.82 3.72 -4.48
C LEU A 191 12.10 3.57 -5.34
N SER A 192 11.94 3.39 -6.66
CA SER A 192 13.05 3.22 -7.60
C SER A 192 13.87 4.49 -7.89
N GLN A 193 13.34 5.66 -7.56
CA GLN A 193 14.01 6.97 -7.74
C GLN A 193 14.90 7.38 -6.56
N ARG A 194 15.18 6.45 -5.63
CA ARG A 194 16.03 6.70 -4.46
C ARG A 194 17.52 6.75 -4.77
#